data_AF-A0A5D0WMM5-F1
#
_entry.id   AF-A0A5D0WMM5-F1
#
_cell.length_a   1.000
_cell.length_b   1.000
_cell.length_c   1.000
_cell.angle_alpha   90.00
_cell.angle_beta   90.00
_cell.angle_gamma   90.00
#
_symmetry.space_group_name_H-M   'P 1'
#
loop_
_entity.id
_entity.type
_entity.pdbx_description
1 polymer ?
#
loop_
_entity_poly.entity_id
_entity_poly.type
_entity_poly.pdbx_seq_one_letter_code
_entity_poly.pdbx_strand_id
1 'polypeptide(L)'
;MKFLWIIVLAAIAWRMILGRWPWQTLGISHWPDSPPKRRTFAQTQAQELLGLKDGASRKQILEAHRRHVALVHPDRGGSSEEVHAANAARDTLLDALGDTGAERSGR
;
A
#
# COMPACT_ATOMS: atom_id res chain seq x y z
N MET A 1 13.82 -1.35 -44.50
CA MET A 1 14.72 -2.22 -43.70
C MET A 1 15.96 -1.52 -43.15
N LYS A 2 16.62 -0.59 -43.86
CA LYS A 2 17.84 0.10 -43.38
C LYS A 2 17.63 1.14 -42.28
N PHE A 3 16.48 1.81 -42.24
CA PHE A 3 16.20 2.86 -41.25
C PHE A 3 16.00 2.33 -39.81
N LEU A 4 15.63 1.05 -39.65
CA LEU A 4 15.49 0.41 -38.33
C LEU A 4 16.82 0.42 -37.56
N TRP A 5 17.93 0.14 -38.24
CA TRP A 5 19.26 0.13 -37.63
C TRP A 5 19.72 1.51 -37.18
N ILE A 6 19.33 2.56 -37.90
CA ILE A 6 19.66 3.95 -37.53
C ILE A 6 18.96 4.34 -36.23
N ILE A 7 17.67 3.98 -36.07
CA ILE A 7 16.90 4.25 -34.85
C ILE A 7 17.51 3.51 -33.65
N VAL A 8 17.90 2.24 -33.84
CA VAL A 8 18.54 1.43 -32.79
C VAL A 8 19.89 2.03 -32.36
N LEU A 9 20.74 2.40 -33.32
CA LEU A 9 22.04 3.01 -33.03
C LEU A 9 21.90 4.37 -32.36
N ALA A 10 20.93 5.19 -32.77
CA ALA A 10 20.64 6.48 -32.15
C ALA A 10 20.19 6.31 -30.69
N ALA A 11 19.36 5.32 -30.38
CA ALA A 11 18.92 5.03 -29.01
C ALA A 11 20.09 4.56 -28.11
N ILE A 12 21.01 3.76 -28.65
CA ILE A 12 22.21 3.29 -27.92
C ILE A 12 23.16 4.47 -27.63
N ALA A 13 23.41 5.33 -28.62
CA ALA A 13 24.24 6.51 -28.43
C ALA A 13 23.64 7.47 -27.39
N TRP A 14 22.31 7.65 -27.41
CA TRP A 14 21.58 8.44 -26.41
C TRP A 14 21.75 7.89 -24.99
N ARG A 15 21.71 6.56 -24.83
CA ARG A 15 21.93 5.91 -23.55
C ARG A 15 23.34 6.14 -23.00
N MET A 16 24.37 6.15 -23.85
CA MET A 16 25.74 6.42 -23.41
C MET A 16 25.96 7.87 -22.97
N ILE A 17 25.25 8.82 -23.59
CA ILE A 17 25.42 10.26 -23.28
C ILE A 17 24.61 10.68 -22.04
N LEU A 18 23.35 10.24 -21.93
CA LEU A 18 22.41 10.74 -20.92
C LEU A 18 22.17 9.75 -19.75
N GLY A 19 22.74 8.55 -19.81
CA GLY A 19 22.53 7.47 -18.83
C GLY A 19 21.09 6.95 -18.75
N ARG A 20 20.17 7.59 -19.49
CA ARG A 20 18.73 7.43 -19.46
C ARG A 20 18.26 7.13 -20.88
N TRP A 21 17.28 6.26 -21.00
CA TRP A 21 16.72 5.92 -22.30
C TRP A 21 15.81 7.03 -22.84
N PRO A 22 15.70 7.21 -24.16
CA PRO A 22 14.90 8.28 -24.75
C PRO A 22 13.40 8.23 -24.38
N TRP A 23 12.84 7.05 -24.09
CA TRP A 23 11.47 6.92 -23.57
C TRP A 23 11.31 7.30 -22.09
N GLN A 24 12.40 7.34 -21.30
CA GLN A 24 12.39 7.89 -19.94
C GLN A 24 12.34 9.43 -19.95
N THR A 25 12.89 10.07 -20.99
CA THR A 25 12.86 11.53 -21.14
C THR A 25 11.59 12.05 -21.79
N LEU A 26 10.94 11.26 -22.64
CA LEU A 26 9.73 11.66 -23.39
C LEU A 26 8.43 11.53 -22.58
N GLY A 27 8.48 11.28 -21.27
CA GLY A 27 7.29 11.29 -20.40
C GLY A 27 6.31 10.12 -20.60
N ILE A 28 6.59 9.21 -21.53
CA ILE A 28 5.79 8.00 -21.77
C ILE A 28 6.05 6.94 -20.68
N SER A 29 7.17 7.06 -19.95
CA SER A 29 7.50 6.23 -18.79
C SER A 29 7.15 6.92 -17.47
N HIS A 30 5.91 7.38 -17.29
CA HIS A 30 5.38 7.52 -15.93
C HIS A 30 5.14 6.09 -15.41
N TRP A 31 6.22 5.42 -15.00
CA TRP A 31 6.10 4.27 -14.12
C TRP A 31 6.23 4.86 -12.71
N PRO A 32 5.22 4.75 -11.83
CA PRO A 32 5.36 5.23 -10.47
C PRO A 32 6.57 4.53 -9.83
N ASP A 33 7.60 5.30 -9.46
CA ASP A 33 8.85 4.81 -8.85
C ASP A 33 8.62 4.09 -7.50
N SER A 34 7.39 4.06 -7.00
CA SER A 34 6.99 3.29 -5.85
C SER A 34 6.18 2.09 -6.31
N PRO A 35 6.64 0.84 -6.08
CA PRO A 35 5.77 -0.31 -6.25
C PRO A 35 4.49 -0.08 -5.43
N PRO A 36 3.31 -0.43 -5.94
CA PRO A 36 2.08 -0.32 -5.16
C PRO A 36 2.31 -1.04 -3.84
N LYS A 37 2.07 -0.32 -2.72
CA LYS A 37 2.29 -0.83 -1.37
C LYS A 37 1.55 -2.16 -1.24
N ARG A 38 2.28 -3.27 -1.28
CA ARG A 38 1.69 -4.61 -1.27
C ARG A 38 1.08 -4.80 0.11
N ARG A 39 -0.24 -4.75 0.20
CA ARG A 39 -0.95 -5.09 1.43
C ARG A 39 -1.02 -6.60 1.54
N THR A 40 -0.84 -7.10 2.75
CA THR A 40 -1.14 -8.50 3.02
C THR A 40 -2.65 -8.70 2.98
N PHE A 41 -3.08 -9.91 2.62
CA PHE A 41 -4.50 -10.29 2.68
C PHE A 41 -5.11 -10.03 4.06
N ALA A 42 -4.33 -10.26 5.13
CA ALA A 42 -4.73 -9.97 6.51
C ALA A 42 -5.02 -8.48 6.76
N GLN A 43 -4.22 -7.55 6.22
CA GLN A 43 -4.48 -6.12 6.34
C GLN A 43 -5.77 -5.70 5.63
N THR A 44 -6.03 -6.27 4.45
CA THR A 44 -7.25 -5.97 3.70
C THR A 44 -8.49 -6.46 4.45
N GLN A 45 -8.48 -7.70 4.94
CA GLN A 45 -9.59 -8.23 5.73
C GLN A 45 -9.81 -7.44 7.03
N ALA A 46 -8.74 -7.03 7.71
CA ALA A 46 -8.84 -6.21 8.90
C ALA A 46 -9.43 -4.80 8.62
N GLN A 47 -9.09 -4.20 7.48
CA GLN A 47 -9.70 -2.94 7.03
C GLN A 47 -11.19 -3.10 6.76
N GLU A 48 -11.58 -4.17 6.08
CA GLU A 48 -12.97 -4.47 5.76
C GLU A 48 -13.80 -4.71 7.03
N LEU A 49 -13.29 -5.50 7.98
CA LEU A 49 -13.93 -5.77 9.27
C LEU A 49 -14.21 -4.47 10.04
N LEU A 50 -13.25 -3.54 10.07
CA LEU A 50 -13.41 -2.25 10.76
C LEU A 50 -14.08 -1.17 9.90
N GLY A 51 -14.44 -1.46 8.64
CA GLY A 51 -15.04 -0.48 7.73
C GLY A 51 -14.11 0.69 7.36
N LEU A 52 -12.80 0.43 7.30
CA LEU A 52 -11.77 1.42 7.01
C LEU A 52 -11.42 1.45 5.52
N LYS A 53 -11.12 2.65 5.04
CA LYS A 53 -10.53 2.84 3.71
C LYS A 53 -9.03 2.67 3.73
N ASP A 54 -8.51 2.38 2.56
CA ASP A 54 -7.13 2.46 2.16
C ASP A 54 -6.37 3.64 2.79
N GLY A 55 -5.24 3.33 3.43
CA GLY A 55 -4.38 4.37 4.02
C GLY A 55 -4.91 4.99 5.31
N ALA A 56 -5.87 4.34 5.99
CA ALA A 56 -6.35 4.79 7.29
C ALA A 56 -5.19 5.04 8.28
N SER A 57 -5.23 6.21 8.90
CA SER A 57 -4.28 6.61 9.94
C SER A 57 -4.52 5.85 11.24
N ARG A 58 -3.49 5.83 12.10
CA ARG A 58 -3.57 5.25 13.45
C ARG A 58 -4.81 5.73 14.24
N LYS A 59 -5.14 7.02 14.14
CA LYS A 59 -6.32 7.59 14.83
C LYS A 59 -7.63 7.00 14.29
N GLN A 60 -7.75 6.89 12.97
CA GLN A 60 -8.94 6.31 12.32
C GLN A 60 -9.12 4.84 12.67
N ILE A 61 -8.04 4.06 12.76
CA ILE A 61 -8.09 2.66 13.19
C ILE A 61 -8.64 2.53 14.60
N LEU A 62 -8.12 3.31 15.55
CA LEU A 62 -8.58 3.28 16.95
C LEU A 62 -10.04 3.73 17.09
N GLU A 63 -10.46 4.71 16.31
CA GLU A 63 -11.84 5.17 16.32
C GLU A 63 -12.81 4.13 15.74
N ALA A 64 -12.46 3.53 14.60
CA ALA A 64 -13.24 2.46 13.99
C ALA A 64 -13.34 1.23 14.90
N HIS A 65 -12.24 0.84 15.56
CA HIS A 65 -12.23 -0.24 16.56
C HIS A 65 -13.20 0.03 17.71
N ARG A 66 -13.17 1.23 18.31
CA ARG A 66 -14.11 1.58 19.38
C ARG A 66 -15.56 1.50 18.94
N ARG A 67 -15.87 1.99 17.74
CA ARG A 67 -17.23 1.91 17.17
C ARG A 67 -17.65 0.46 16.93
N HIS A 68 -16.75 -0.35 16.35
CA HIS A 68 -17.02 -1.75 16.04
C HIS A 68 -17.23 -2.59 17.30
N VAL A 69 -16.36 -2.46 18.31
CA VAL A 69 -16.51 -3.15 19.61
C VAL A 69 -17.81 -2.77 20.32
N ALA A 70 -18.24 -1.50 20.23
CA ALA A 70 -19.51 -1.08 20.81
C ALA A 70 -20.73 -1.77 20.15
N LEU A 71 -20.62 -2.14 18.87
CA LEU A 71 -21.64 -2.86 18.10
C LEU A 71 -21.65 -4.36 18.42
N VAL A 72 -20.48 -5.00 18.46
CA VAL A 72 -20.34 -6.45 18.66
C VAL A 72 -20.25 -6.86 20.13
N HIS A 73 -20.55 -5.95 21.06
CA HIS A 73 -20.45 -6.26 22.49
C HIS A 73 -21.45 -7.36 22.89
N PRO A 74 -21.06 -8.33 23.74
CA PRO A 74 -21.94 -9.41 24.18
C PRO A 74 -23.24 -8.91 24.81
N ASP A 75 -23.17 -7.83 25.58
CA ASP A 75 -24.35 -7.20 26.20
C ASP A 75 -25.35 -6.62 25.19
N ARG A 76 -24.97 -6.45 23.93
CA ARG A 76 -25.83 -5.95 22.85
C ARG A 76 -26.17 -7.01 21.80
N GLY A 77 -25.93 -8.28 22.11
CA GLY A 77 -26.24 -9.41 21.23
C GLY A 77 -25.11 -9.82 20.29
N GLY A 78 -23.90 -9.27 20.46
CA GLY A 78 -22.70 -9.83 19.84
C GLY A 78 -22.12 -11.00 20.65
N SER A 79 -20.96 -11.49 20.21
CA SER A 79 -20.24 -12.61 20.82
C SER A 79 -18.83 -12.21 21.26
N SER A 80 -18.28 -12.94 22.22
CA SER A 80 -16.87 -12.77 22.62
C SER A 80 -15.93 -12.96 21.43
N GLU A 81 -16.27 -13.86 20.50
CA GLU A 81 -15.49 -14.14 19.30
C GLU A 81 -15.42 -12.94 18.36
N GLU A 82 -16.52 -12.21 18.16
CA GLU A 82 -16.54 -10.99 17.34
C GLU A 82 -15.70 -9.86 17.96
N VAL A 83 -15.74 -9.72 19.29
CA VAL A 83 -14.86 -8.78 20.01
C VAL A 83 -13.39 -9.17 19.83
N HIS A 84 -13.07 -10.45 19.89
CA HIS A 84 -11.71 -10.94 19.64
C HIS A 84 -11.28 -10.68 18.19
N ALA A 85 -12.15 -10.91 17.21
CA ALA A 85 -11.89 -10.59 15.81
C ALA A 85 -11.61 -9.10 15.60
N ALA A 86 -12.37 -8.21 16.26
CA ALA A 86 -12.15 -6.77 16.21
C ALA A 86 -10.79 -6.35 16.81
N ASN A 87 -10.38 -6.99 17.91
CA ASN A 87 -9.06 -6.76 18.52
C ASN A 87 -7.92 -7.23 17.61
N ALA A 88 -8.04 -8.44 17.03
CA ALA A 88 -7.05 -8.97 16.10
C ALA A 88 -6.91 -8.10 14.83
N ALA A 89 -8.03 -7.57 14.32
CA ALA A 89 -8.04 -6.64 13.19
C ALA A 89 -7.29 -5.35 13.52
N ARG A 90 -7.56 -4.74 14.69
CA ARG A 90 -6.85 -3.55 15.16
C ARG A 90 -5.34 -3.81 15.22
N ASP A 91 -4.93 -4.91 15.85
CA ASP A 91 -3.52 -5.20 16.09
C ASP A 91 -2.77 -5.41 14.77
N THR A 92 -3.38 -6.15 13.82
CA THR A 92 -2.84 -6.34 12.46
C THR A 92 -2.59 -5.01 11.73
N LEU A 93 -3.50 -4.04 11.87
CA LEU A 93 -3.37 -2.74 11.19
C LEU A 93 -2.36 -1.82 11.88
N LEU A 94 -2.27 -1.88 13.20
CA LEU A 94 -1.30 -1.09 13.96
C LEU A 94 0.13 -1.59 13.72
N ASP A 95 0.32 -2.91 13.66
CA ASP A 95 1.60 -3.54 13.33
C ASP A 95 2.07 -3.14 11.94
N ALA A 96 1.19 -3.25 10.94
CA ALA A 96 1.45 -2.80 9.58
C ALA A 96 1.83 -1.30 9.47
N LEU A 97 1.29 -0.44 10.35
CA LEU A 97 1.68 0.98 10.40
C LEU A 97 3.05 1.18 11.07
N GLY A 98 3.39 0.36 12.07
CA GLY A 98 4.72 0.34 12.71
C GLY A 98 5.81 -0.06 11.73
N ASP A 99 5.59 -1.13 10.96
CA ASP A 99 6.48 -1.58 9.88
C ASP A 99 6.67 -0.49 8.83
N THR A 100 5.58 0.20 8.45
CA THR A 100 5.65 1.31 7.48
C THR A 100 6.47 2.50 8.01
N GLY A 101 6.38 2.78 9.31
CA GLY A 101 7.17 3.84 9.95
C GLY A 101 8.65 3.48 10.03
N ALA A 102 8.96 2.22 10.32
CA ALA A 102 10.33 1.69 10.35
C ALA A 102 10.97 1.68 8.96
N GLU A 103 10.25 1.22 7.92
CA GLU A 103 10.72 1.25 6.53
C GLU A 103 10.98 2.69 6.03
N ARG A 104 10.18 3.68 6.48
CA ARG A 104 10.39 5.09 6.11
C ARG A 104 11.61 5.74 6.74
N SER A 105 12.04 5.27 7.91
CA SER A 105 13.16 5.86 8.65
C SER A 105 14.53 5.33 8.24
N GLY A 106 14.58 4.23 7.47
CA GLY A 106 15.81 3.56 7.03
C GLY A 106 16.26 3.90 5.60
N ARG A 107 15.73 4.96 4.98
CA ARG A 107 16.11 5.42 3.63
C ARG A 107 16.69 6.82 3.66
#